data_AF-A0A7C9H696-F1
#
_entry.id   AF-A0A7C9H696-F1
#
_cell.length_a   1.000
_cell.length_b   1.000
_cell.length_c   1.000
_cell.angle_alpha   90.00
_cell.angle_beta   90.00
_cell.angle_gamma   90.00
#
_symmetry.space_group_name_H-M   'P 1'
#
loop_
_entity.id
_entity.type
_entity.pdbx_description
1 polymer ?
#
loop_
_entity_poly.entity_id
_entity_poly.type
_entity_poly.pdbx_seq_one_letter_code
_entity_poly.pdbx_strand_id
1 'polypeptide(L)'
;MLLSYRTKGLFIFEFVIRYKAFMKGKLMNKYGHVTVTKRLTPNLKKRHDFALRLGSIMPDILLHTYIKGHTWDSSYDKIARRLHRLERHGRMNCLSFLSLGYALHYIEDYFTFPHNSWYPEPMSEHVLYEIKFMNYIREAKNDIDKPLISNNGRGVSADRMLDYLITNHKQYAANDQGFDNDYSFISSVGYAFVDNYVKLFMINSGKDIVIEMNEDYIALNTNI
;
A
#
# COMPACT_ATOMS: atom_id res chain seq x y z
N MET A 1 26.01 -21.98 21.42
CA MET A 1 25.59 -20.56 21.49
C MET A 1 26.21 -19.64 20.43
N LEU A 2 27.21 -20.08 19.63
CA LEU A 2 27.83 -19.27 18.56
C LEU A 2 27.19 -19.43 17.15
N LEU A 3 26.42 -20.50 16.92
CA LEU A 3 25.75 -20.77 15.63
C LEU A 3 24.51 -19.89 15.35
N SER A 4 23.88 -19.32 16.39
CA SER A 4 22.67 -18.48 16.23
C SER A 4 22.95 -17.02 15.86
N TYR A 5 24.15 -16.51 16.12
CA TYR A 5 24.52 -15.13 15.75
C TYR A 5 24.96 -15.05 14.27
N ARG A 6 25.54 -16.14 13.75
CA ARG A 6 26.03 -16.23 12.38
C ARG A 6 24.91 -16.24 11.35
N THR A 7 23.74 -16.81 11.68
CA THR A 7 22.53 -16.81 10.83
C THR A 7 21.81 -15.47 10.80
N LYS A 8 21.77 -14.72 11.91
CA LYS A 8 21.20 -13.36 11.95
C LYS A 8 22.05 -12.34 11.19
N GLY A 9 23.38 -12.45 11.29
CA GLY A 9 24.31 -11.62 10.53
C GLY A 9 24.23 -11.84 9.03
N LEU A 10 24.08 -13.11 8.60
CA LEU A 10 23.91 -13.46 7.19
C LEU A 10 22.58 -12.94 6.62
N PHE A 11 21.49 -13.00 7.39
CA PHE A 11 20.18 -12.47 6.97
C PHE A 11 20.18 -10.94 6.81
N ILE A 12 20.82 -10.20 7.73
CA ILE A 12 20.93 -8.74 7.64
C ILE A 12 21.85 -8.36 6.47
N PHE A 13 22.92 -9.12 6.24
CA PHE A 13 23.84 -8.91 5.11
C PHE A 13 23.14 -9.17 3.76
N GLU A 14 22.43 -10.29 3.61
CA GLU A 14 21.58 -10.61 2.45
C GLU A 14 20.51 -9.55 2.23
N PHE A 15 19.84 -9.09 3.29
CA PHE A 15 18.85 -8.01 3.25
C PHE A 15 19.47 -6.70 2.76
N VAL A 16 20.64 -6.31 3.30
CA VAL A 16 21.32 -5.07 2.91
C VAL A 16 21.87 -5.16 1.49
N ILE A 17 22.33 -6.32 1.03
CA ILE A 17 22.80 -6.54 -0.35
C ILE A 17 21.61 -6.53 -1.33
N ARG A 18 20.51 -7.24 -1.04
CA ARG A 18 19.28 -7.19 -1.85
C ARG A 18 18.65 -5.80 -1.84
N TYR A 19 18.63 -5.10 -0.70
CA TYR A 19 18.18 -3.72 -0.58
C TYR A 19 19.08 -2.75 -1.35
N LYS A 20 20.41 -2.90 -1.26
CA LYS A 20 21.34 -2.07 -2.04
C LYS A 20 21.29 -2.37 -3.53
N ALA A 21 21.08 -3.62 -3.94
CA ALA A 21 20.85 -3.99 -5.34
C ALA A 21 19.50 -3.45 -5.85
N PHE A 22 18.44 -3.56 -5.04
CA PHE A 22 17.14 -2.91 -5.24
C PHE A 22 17.27 -1.39 -5.41
N MET A 23 18.13 -0.74 -4.61
CA MET A 23 18.41 0.70 -4.69
C MET A 23 19.40 1.09 -5.80
N LYS A 24 20.24 0.18 -6.33
CA LYS A 24 21.34 0.50 -7.28
C LYS A 24 21.11 0.16 -8.74
N GLY A 25 20.17 -0.71 -9.13
CA GLY A 25 19.83 -0.83 -10.56
C GLY A 25 19.16 -2.13 -11.01
N LYS A 26 18.21 -1.95 -11.94
CA LYS A 26 17.79 -2.94 -12.95
C LYS A 26 17.13 -4.25 -12.47
N LEU A 27 16.30 -4.19 -11.44
CA LEU A 27 15.10 -5.03 -11.35
C LEU A 27 13.92 -4.10 -11.00
N MET A 28 13.20 -3.69 -12.05
CA MET A 28 11.87 -3.07 -12.05
C MET A 28 11.31 -2.58 -10.70
N ASN A 29 11.81 -1.41 -10.30
CA ASN A 29 11.07 -0.21 -9.91
C ASN A 29 9.54 -0.34 -9.69
N LYS A 30 9.13 -0.81 -8.51
CA LYS A 30 7.75 -0.81 -7.96
C LYS A 30 7.21 0.61 -7.69
N TYR A 31 7.34 1.48 -8.68
CA TYR A 31 6.97 2.88 -8.60
C TYR A 31 5.46 3.09 -8.55
N GLY A 32 4.64 2.07 -8.83
CA GLY A 32 3.17 2.15 -8.71
C GLY A 32 2.73 2.52 -7.30
N HIS A 33 3.03 1.66 -6.33
CA HIS A 33 2.77 1.87 -4.89
C HIS A 33 3.42 3.14 -4.33
N VAL A 34 4.62 3.44 -4.81
CA VAL A 34 5.45 4.58 -4.38
C VAL A 34 4.91 5.92 -4.89
N THR A 35 4.12 5.93 -5.96
CA THR A 35 3.59 7.17 -6.57
C THR A 35 2.22 7.55 -6.03
N VAL A 36 1.37 6.55 -5.75
CA VAL A 36 0.14 6.75 -4.97
C VAL A 36 0.52 7.34 -3.62
N THR A 37 1.42 6.69 -2.87
CA THR A 37 1.93 7.17 -1.57
C THR A 37 2.42 8.63 -1.57
N LYS A 38 3.13 9.09 -2.62
CA LYS A 38 3.66 10.47 -2.70
C LYS A 38 2.57 11.55 -2.75
N ARG A 39 1.36 11.22 -3.24
CA ARG A 39 0.21 12.15 -3.34
C ARG A 39 -0.61 12.26 -2.05
N LEU A 40 -0.52 11.24 -1.19
CA LEU A 40 -1.33 11.09 0.03
C LEU A 40 -0.73 11.77 1.25
N THR A 41 0.54 12.18 1.13
CA THR A 41 1.37 12.53 2.27
C THR A 41 2.20 13.80 2.05
N PRO A 42 1.66 14.90 1.46
CA PRO A 42 2.45 16.12 1.31
C PRO A 42 2.98 16.65 2.66
N ASN A 43 2.35 16.24 3.77
CA ASN A 43 2.69 16.67 5.13
C ASN A 43 3.36 15.59 6.01
N LEU A 44 3.69 14.40 5.48
CA LEU A 44 4.45 13.43 6.27
C LEU A 44 5.93 13.82 6.36
N LYS A 45 6.51 13.68 7.56
CA LYS A 45 7.96 13.78 7.74
C LYS A 45 8.66 12.74 6.84
N LYS A 46 9.76 13.12 6.18
CA LYS A 46 10.56 12.25 5.28
C LYS A 46 10.80 10.83 5.82
N ARG A 47 11.05 10.71 7.13
CA ARG A 47 11.26 9.40 7.80
C ARG A 47 10.03 8.49 7.80
N HIS A 48 8.82 9.05 7.89
CA HIS A 48 7.56 8.31 7.87
C HIS A 48 7.23 7.84 6.45
N ASP A 49 7.39 8.72 5.45
CA ASP A 49 7.27 8.39 4.04
C ASP A 49 8.26 7.28 3.63
N PHE A 50 9.52 7.40 4.04
CA PHE A 50 10.53 6.35 3.82
C PHE A 50 10.12 5.02 4.45
N ALA A 51 9.65 5.02 5.70
CA ALA A 51 9.23 3.79 6.38
C ALA A 51 8.00 3.16 5.69
N LEU A 52 7.04 3.97 5.26
CA LEU A 52 5.85 3.52 4.53
C LEU A 52 6.25 2.81 3.22
N ARG A 53 7.10 3.43 2.41
CA ARG A 53 7.63 2.85 1.17
C ARG A 53 8.45 1.58 1.41
N LEU A 54 9.26 1.56 2.46
CA LEU A 54 10.02 0.37 2.83
C LEU A 54 9.08 -0.78 3.23
N GLY A 55 7.97 -0.46 3.89
CA GLY A 55 6.94 -1.41 4.28
C GLY A 55 6.27 -2.06 3.07
N SER A 56 5.93 -1.28 2.06
CA SER A 56 5.19 -1.75 0.87
C SER A 56 6.01 -2.60 -0.08
N ILE A 57 7.34 -2.59 0.02
CA ILE A 57 8.21 -3.49 -0.76
C ILE A 57 8.65 -4.74 0.01
N MET A 58 8.48 -4.73 1.34
CA MET A 58 9.02 -5.75 2.21
C MET A 58 8.43 -7.15 1.93
N PRO A 59 7.13 -7.33 1.68
CA PRO A 59 6.57 -8.66 1.40
C PRO A 59 7.26 -9.38 0.25
N ASP A 60 7.58 -8.69 -0.84
CA ASP A 60 8.25 -9.28 -2.01
C ASP A 60 9.73 -9.62 -1.79
N ILE A 61 10.42 -8.87 -0.93
CA ILE A 61 11.84 -9.13 -0.62
C ILE A 61 11.95 -10.37 0.27
N LEU A 62 10.93 -10.67 1.06
CA LEU A 62 10.89 -11.81 1.96
C LEU A 62 10.47 -13.07 1.20
N LEU A 63 11.43 -13.88 0.74
CA LEU A 63 11.27 -15.12 -0.04
C LEU A 63 10.17 -16.09 0.48
N HIS A 64 9.86 -16.06 1.78
CA HIS A 64 8.82 -16.91 2.38
C HIS A 64 7.37 -16.53 2.01
N THR A 65 7.12 -15.34 1.46
CA THR A 65 5.78 -14.90 1.07
C THR A 65 5.36 -15.43 -0.30
N TYR A 66 6.33 -15.70 -1.19
CA TYR A 66 6.09 -16.37 -2.48
C TYR A 66 5.50 -17.77 -2.29
N ILE A 67 5.90 -18.48 -1.22
CA ILE A 67 5.45 -19.84 -0.93
C ILE A 67 4.01 -19.88 -0.38
N LYS A 68 3.52 -18.78 0.22
CA LYS A 68 2.15 -18.69 0.76
C LYS A 68 1.17 -17.94 -0.16
N GLY A 69 1.65 -17.38 -1.27
CA GLY A 69 0.87 -16.53 -2.18
C GLY A 69 0.52 -15.17 -1.58
N HIS A 70 0.29 -14.18 -2.44
CA HIS A 70 -0.15 -12.82 -2.05
C HIS A 70 -1.65 -12.59 -2.28
N THR A 71 -2.39 -13.67 -2.52
CA THR A 71 -3.82 -13.61 -2.82
C THR A 71 -4.65 -13.18 -1.59
N TRP A 72 -5.87 -12.75 -1.87
CA TRP A 72 -6.88 -12.44 -0.84
C TRP A 72 -7.02 -13.57 0.18
N ASP A 73 -7.31 -14.79 -0.29
CA ASP A 73 -7.60 -15.95 0.56
C ASP A 73 -6.44 -16.33 1.49
N SER A 74 -5.19 -16.12 1.06
CA SER A 74 -4.02 -16.50 1.87
C SER A 74 -3.65 -15.44 2.91
N SER A 75 -4.08 -14.20 2.72
CA SER A 75 -3.48 -13.06 3.42
C SER A 75 -4.48 -12.14 4.13
N TYR A 76 -5.77 -12.16 3.80
CA TYR A 76 -6.80 -11.25 4.34
C TYR A 76 -6.79 -11.21 5.88
N ASP A 77 -6.91 -12.36 6.53
CA ASP A 77 -6.90 -12.49 7.99
C ASP A 77 -5.66 -11.89 8.67
N LYS A 78 -4.50 -12.04 8.02
CA LYS A 78 -3.23 -11.46 8.50
C LYS A 78 -3.25 -9.95 8.37
N ILE A 79 -3.84 -9.41 7.30
CA ILE A 79 -3.98 -7.98 7.08
C ILE A 79 -5.02 -7.39 8.02
N ALA A 80 -6.18 -8.01 8.20
CA ALA A 80 -7.19 -7.61 9.19
C ALA A 80 -6.60 -7.50 10.60
N ARG A 81 -5.91 -8.54 11.10
CA ARG A 81 -5.24 -8.47 12.40
C ARG A 81 -4.20 -7.37 12.49
N ARG A 82 -3.49 -7.05 11.39
CA ARG A 82 -2.50 -5.98 11.35
C ARG A 82 -3.16 -4.60 11.41
N LEU A 83 -4.25 -4.41 10.69
CA LEU A 83 -5.07 -3.20 10.71
C LEU A 83 -5.64 -2.93 12.12
N HIS A 84 -6.22 -3.92 12.79
CA HIS A 84 -6.66 -3.78 14.20
C HIS A 84 -5.53 -3.46 15.20
N ARG A 85 -4.30 -3.92 14.95
CA ARG A 85 -3.14 -3.54 15.80
C ARG A 85 -2.73 -2.10 15.54
N LEU A 86 -2.74 -1.67 14.28
CA LEU A 86 -2.45 -0.29 13.91
C LEU A 86 -3.51 0.67 14.46
N GLU A 87 -4.77 0.26 14.50
CA GLU A 87 -5.83 1.03 15.14
C GLU A 87 -5.60 1.23 16.63
N ARG A 88 -5.33 0.15 17.38
CA ARG A 88 -5.15 0.21 18.84
C ARG A 88 -3.86 0.87 19.28
N HIS A 89 -2.78 0.72 18.50
CA HIS A 89 -1.43 1.03 18.97
C HIS A 89 -0.59 1.87 18.02
N GLY A 90 -1.04 2.05 16.78
CA GLY A 90 -0.34 2.81 15.76
C GLY A 90 -0.27 4.29 16.14
N ARG A 91 0.87 4.91 15.86
CA ARG A 91 1.21 6.29 16.23
C ARG A 91 2.07 6.93 15.15
N MET A 92 2.34 8.24 15.28
CA MET A 92 3.19 9.01 14.37
C MET A 92 4.69 8.66 14.52
N ASN A 93 5.05 7.41 14.23
CA ASN A 93 6.40 6.84 14.30
C ASN A 93 6.67 5.90 13.11
N CYS A 94 7.95 5.67 12.80
CA CYS A 94 8.34 4.89 11.63
C CYS A 94 7.85 3.44 11.65
N LEU A 95 7.72 2.79 12.83
CA LEU A 95 7.25 1.39 12.91
C LEU A 95 5.79 1.25 12.48
N SER A 96 4.95 2.23 12.83
CA SER A 96 3.54 2.25 12.43
C SER A 96 3.41 2.43 10.92
N PHE A 97 4.21 3.35 10.33
CA PHE A 97 4.26 3.54 8.88
C PHE A 97 4.83 2.34 8.14
N LEU A 98 5.88 1.69 8.65
CA LEU A 98 6.41 0.44 8.09
C LEU A 98 5.35 -0.67 8.10
N SER A 99 4.62 -0.80 9.21
CA SER A 99 3.55 -1.79 9.35
C SER A 99 2.35 -1.47 8.43
N LEU A 100 1.99 -0.20 8.28
CA LEU A 100 0.95 0.25 7.34
C LEU A 100 1.38 -0.02 5.89
N GLY A 101 2.62 0.27 5.54
CA GLY A 101 3.16 0.01 4.20
C GLY A 101 3.09 -1.47 3.83
N TYR A 102 3.43 -2.34 4.78
CA TYR A 102 3.27 -3.78 4.58
C TYR A 102 1.81 -4.19 4.36
N ALA A 103 0.85 -3.56 5.06
CA ALA A 103 -0.57 -3.84 4.83
C ALA A 103 -1.00 -3.36 3.44
N LEU A 104 -0.55 -2.16 3.03
CA LEU A 104 -0.86 -1.58 1.73
C LEU A 104 -0.42 -2.48 0.58
N HIS A 105 0.76 -3.07 0.63
CA HIS A 105 1.21 -4.01 -0.40
C HIS A 105 0.15 -5.07 -0.73
N TYR A 106 -0.31 -5.82 0.28
CA TYR A 106 -1.33 -6.85 0.08
C TYR A 106 -2.68 -6.25 -0.34
N ILE A 107 -3.06 -5.09 0.20
CA ILE A 107 -4.28 -4.40 -0.22
C ILE A 107 -4.21 -4.06 -1.71
N GLU A 108 -3.07 -3.61 -2.20
CA GLU A 108 -2.86 -3.26 -3.60
C GLU A 108 -2.81 -4.53 -4.48
N ASP A 109 -2.25 -5.64 -3.99
CA ASP A 109 -2.32 -6.94 -4.66
C ASP A 109 -3.77 -7.42 -4.84
N TYR A 110 -4.66 -7.18 -3.87
CA TYR A 110 -6.08 -7.54 -3.99
C TYR A 110 -6.76 -6.88 -5.19
N PHE A 111 -6.25 -5.73 -5.65
CA PHE A 111 -6.73 -4.98 -6.80
C PHE A 111 -5.81 -5.10 -8.02
N THR A 112 -4.96 -6.13 -8.06
CA THR A 112 -4.09 -6.42 -9.19
C THR A 112 -4.52 -7.74 -9.81
N PHE A 113 -4.91 -7.74 -11.09
CA PHE A 113 -5.68 -8.83 -11.68
C PHE A 113 -5.02 -10.22 -11.51
N PRO A 114 -3.72 -10.39 -11.77
CA PRO A 114 -3.01 -11.65 -11.54
C PRO A 114 -3.03 -12.23 -10.12
N HIS A 115 -3.28 -11.40 -9.09
CA HIS A 115 -3.27 -11.84 -7.68
C HIS A 115 -4.63 -12.34 -7.18
N ASN A 116 -5.60 -12.48 -8.09
CA ASN A 116 -6.94 -12.95 -7.76
C ASN A 116 -7.16 -14.39 -8.23
N SER A 117 -7.96 -15.16 -7.47
CA SER A 117 -8.20 -16.58 -7.75
C SER A 117 -8.92 -16.87 -9.06
N TRP A 118 -9.55 -15.85 -9.65
CA TRP A 118 -10.19 -15.91 -10.97
C TRP A 118 -9.28 -15.51 -12.12
N TYR A 119 -7.98 -15.26 -11.88
CA TYR A 119 -7.02 -15.06 -12.95
C TYR A 119 -6.74 -16.40 -13.66
N PRO A 120 -6.99 -16.50 -14.98
CA PRO A 120 -6.96 -17.79 -15.67
C PRO A 120 -5.56 -18.21 -16.14
N GLU A 121 -4.60 -17.28 -16.16
CA GLU A 121 -3.32 -17.46 -16.84
C GLU A 121 -2.20 -17.97 -15.91
N PRO A 122 -1.15 -18.61 -16.45
CA PRO A 122 -0.03 -19.11 -15.66
C PRO A 122 0.88 -18.00 -15.11
N MET A 123 1.79 -18.39 -14.22
CA MET A 123 2.76 -17.48 -13.58
C MET A 123 3.64 -16.70 -14.57
N SER A 124 3.89 -17.20 -15.78
CA SER A 124 4.63 -16.45 -16.81
C SER A 124 3.86 -15.21 -17.29
N GLU A 125 2.55 -15.34 -17.45
CA GLU A 125 1.66 -14.25 -17.84
C GLU A 125 1.43 -13.29 -16.67
N HIS A 126 1.35 -13.81 -15.43
CA HIS A 126 1.36 -12.98 -14.21
C HIS A 126 2.54 -12.02 -14.22
N VAL A 127 3.77 -12.55 -14.38
CA VAL A 127 4.98 -11.74 -14.38
C VAL A 127 4.92 -10.73 -15.52
N LEU A 128 4.54 -11.15 -16.73
CA LEU A 128 4.43 -10.26 -17.89
C LEU A 128 3.42 -9.14 -17.68
N TYR A 129 2.28 -9.44 -17.06
CA TYR A 129 1.25 -8.46 -16.70
C TYR A 129 1.80 -7.40 -15.77
N GLU A 130 2.50 -7.80 -14.69
CA GLU A 130 3.13 -6.85 -13.76
C GLU A 130 4.14 -5.93 -14.46
N ILE A 131 4.94 -6.45 -15.41
CA ILE A 131 5.86 -5.62 -16.21
C ILE A 131 5.11 -4.56 -17.00
N LYS A 132 4.07 -4.98 -17.72
CA LYS A 132 3.27 -4.10 -18.59
C LYS A 132 2.51 -3.07 -17.75
N PHE A 133 1.90 -3.49 -16.65
CA PHE A 133 1.16 -2.63 -15.74
C PHE A 133 2.08 -1.55 -15.13
N MET A 134 3.30 -1.90 -14.77
CA MET A 134 4.29 -0.94 -14.29
C MET A 134 4.65 0.14 -15.32
N ASN A 135 4.70 -0.20 -16.62
CA ASN A 135 4.92 0.76 -17.69
C ASN A 135 3.69 1.65 -17.88
N TYR A 136 2.49 1.07 -17.89
CA TYR A 136 1.23 1.79 -17.91
C TYR A 136 1.16 2.85 -16.79
N ILE A 137 1.46 2.47 -15.53
CA ILE A 137 1.45 3.44 -14.42
C ILE A 137 2.48 4.55 -14.63
N ARG A 138 3.64 4.24 -15.22
CA ARG A 138 4.69 5.24 -15.48
C ARG A 138 4.22 6.28 -16.49
N GLU A 139 3.46 5.88 -17.49
CA GLU A 139 2.91 6.73 -18.54
C GLU A 139 1.71 7.54 -18.02
N ALA A 140 0.80 6.89 -17.28
CA ALA A 140 -0.37 7.52 -16.65
C ALA A 140 0.01 8.61 -15.62
N LYS A 141 1.24 8.60 -15.07
CA LYS A 141 1.74 9.65 -14.16
C LYS A 141 1.68 11.06 -14.72
N ASN A 142 1.57 11.21 -16.03
CA ASN A 142 1.55 12.52 -16.69
C ASN A 142 0.16 13.17 -16.72
N ASP A 143 -0.90 12.50 -16.24
CA ASP A 143 -2.29 12.91 -16.51
C ASP A 143 -3.21 12.85 -15.28
N ILE A 144 -2.84 13.51 -14.17
CA ILE A 144 -3.50 13.22 -12.88
C ILE A 144 -4.16 14.44 -12.24
N ASP A 145 -5.38 14.68 -12.69
CA ASP A 145 -6.45 15.46 -12.05
C ASP A 145 -7.67 14.57 -11.70
N LYS A 146 -7.44 13.32 -11.23
CA LYS A 146 -8.55 12.52 -10.67
C LYS A 146 -8.77 12.91 -9.19
N PRO A 147 -9.97 13.39 -8.82
CA PRO A 147 -10.28 13.74 -7.44
C PRO A 147 -10.20 12.50 -6.56
N LEU A 148 -9.34 12.57 -5.54
CA LEU A 148 -9.20 11.52 -4.55
C LEU A 148 -10.28 11.76 -3.48
N ILE A 149 -11.10 10.75 -3.22
CA ILE A 149 -12.20 10.87 -2.25
C ILE A 149 -11.60 10.99 -0.85
N SER A 150 -11.61 12.21 -0.32
CA SER A 150 -11.26 12.53 1.06
C SER A 150 -12.45 12.25 1.97
N ASN A 151 -12.24 11.45 3.01
CA ASN A 151 -13.20 11.39 4.12
C ASN A 151 -12.87 12.51 5.12
N ASN A 152 -13.71 13.53 5.18
CA ASN A 152 -13.54 14.72 6.05
C ASN A 152 -13.78 14.44 7.55
N GLY A 153 -13.72 13.18 8.00
CA GLY A 153 -13.98 12.76 9.39
C GLY A 153 -12.70 12.46 10.19
N ARG A 154 -12.87 12.21 11.51
CA ARG A 154 -11.85 11.55 12.34
C ARG A 154 -11.49 10.19 11.72
N GLY A 155 -10.25 9.73 11.95
CA GLY A 155 -9.79 8.43 11.42
C GLY A 155 -10.80 7.30 11.66
N VAL A 156 -11.03 6.48 10.64
CA VAL A 156 -12.04 5.41 10.63
C VAL A 156 -11.52 4.14 11.32
N SER A 157 -12.42 3.37 11.95
CA SER A 157 -12.08 2.10 12.62
C SER A 157 -11.56 1.04 11.64
N ALA A 158 -10.80 0.06 12.15
CA ALA A 158 -10.29 -1.01 11.29
C ALA A 158 -11.43 -1.84 10.66
N ASP A 159 -12.50 -2.13 11.41
CA ASP A 159 -13.68 -2.85 10.88
C ASP A 159 -14.30 -2.13 9.69
N ARG A 160 -14.51 -0.81 9.79
CA ARG A 160 -15.06 -0.03 8.67
C ARG A 160 -14.12 0.02 7.48
N MET A 161 -12.81 0.07 7.71
CA MET A 161 -11.83 0.00 6.62
C MET A 161 -11.81 -1.39 5.97
N LEU A 162 -12.05 -2.46 6.73
CA LEU A 162 -12.18 -3.82 6.20
C LEU A 162 -13.47 -4.01 5.40
N ASP A 163 -14.60 -3.46 5.86
CA ASP A 163 -15.85 -3.44 5.10
C ASP A 163 -15.71 -2.65 3.79
N TYR A 164 -15.02 -1.50 3.84
CA TYR A 164 -14.68 -0.71 2.67
C TYR A 164 -13.82 -1.52 1.68
N LEU A 165 -12.81 -2.22 2.19
CA LEU A 165 -11.93 -3.08 1.38
C LEU A 165 -12.72 -4.21 0.70
N ILE A 166 -13.58 -4.92 1.44
CA ILE A 166 -14.43 -6.00 0.89
C ILE A 166 -15.38 -5.46 -0.17
N THR A 167 -16.02 -4.32 0.10
CA THR A 167 -17.00 -3.71 -0.82
C THR A 167 -16.33 -3.32 -2.13
N ASN A 168 -15.16 -2.67 -2.06
CA ASN A 168 -14.40 -2.29 -3.25
C ASN A 168 -13.85 -3.51 -3.99
N HIS A 169 -13.40 -4.55 -3.28
CA HIS A 169 -12.90 -5.78 -3.92
C HIS A 169 -14.00 -6.50 -4.70
N LYS A 170 -15.24 -6.53 -4.18
CA LYS A 170 -16.41 -7.04 -4.93
C LYS A 170 -16.71 -6.20 -6.17
N GLN A 171 -16.63 -4.87 -6.08
CA GLN A 171 -16.82 -3.98 -7.24
C GLN A 171 -15.72 -4.17 -8.28
N TYR A 172 -14.46 -4.26 -7.83
CA TYR A 172 -13.31 -4.54 -8.68
C TYR A 172 -13.47 -5.85 -9.46
N ALA A 173 -13.92 -6.91 -8.78
CA ALA A 173 -14.15 -8.22 -9.39
C ALA A 173 -15.33 -8.25 -10.38
N ALA A 174 -16.31 -7.35 -10.22
CA ALA A 174 -17.47 -7.23 -11.11
C ALA A 174 -17.21 -6.40 -12.38
N ASN A 175 -16.14 -5.60 -12.39
CA ASN A 175 -15.75 -4.79 -13.53
C ASN A 175 -14.96 -5.58 -14.59
N ASP A 176 -14.82 -4.98 -15.78
CA ASP A 176 -13.86 -5.45 -16.78
C ASP A 176 -12.43 -5.37 -16.23
N GLN A 177 -11.68 -6.45 -16.37
CA GLN A 177 -10.33 -6.59 -15.83
C GLN A 177 -9.31 -5.94 -16.77
N GLY A 178 -8.33 -5.23 -16.20
CA GLY A 178 -7.32 -4.52 -16.99
C GLY A 178 -6.65 -3.39 -16.22
N PHE A 179 -5.64 -2.78 -16.84
CA PHE A 179 -4.79 -1.78 -16.17
C PHE A 179 -5.56 -0.56 -15.66
N ASP A 180 -6.59 -0.10 -16.37
CA ASP A 180 -7.41 1.03 -15.93
C ASP A 180 -8.16 0.71 -14.63
N ASN A 181 -8.75 -0.49 -14.55
CA ASN A 181 -9.48 -0.96 -13.37
C ASN A 181 -8.53 -1.14 -12.18
N ASP A 182 -7.42 -1.86 -12.39
CA ASP A 182 -6.36 -2.07 -11.38
C ASP A 182 -5.85 -0.72 -10.86
N TYR A 183 -5.46 0.18 -11.77
CA TYR A 183 -4.91 1.49 -11.39
C TYR A 183 -5.91 2.34 -10.61
N SER A 184 -7.18 2.34 -11.01
CA SER A 184 -8.24 3.11 -10.35
C SER A 184 -8.47 2.63 -8.91
N PHE A 185 -8.62 1.32 -8.70
CA PHE A 185 -8.87 0.77 -7.36
C PHE A 185 -7.63 0.82 -6.47
N ILE A 186 -6.44 0.47 -6.98
CA ILE A 186 -5.17 0.58 -6.22
C ILE A 186 -4.98 2.02 -5.74
N SER A 187 -5.20 3.01 -6.62
CA SER A 187 -5.00 4.42 -6.28
C SER A 187 -6.03 4.92 -5.25
N SER A 188 -7.32 4.64 -5.47
CA SER A 188 -8.41 5.14 -4.62
C SER A 188 -8.48 4.43 -3.27
N VAL A 189 -8.35 3.10 -3.24
CA VAL A 189 -8.37 2.33 -1.99
C VAL A 189 -7.07 2.57 -1.21
N GLY A 190 -5.92 2.57 -1.89
CA GLY A 190 -4.64 2.95 -1.27
C GLY A 190 -4.67 4.33 -0.64
N TYR A 191 -5.29 5.33 -1.31
CA TYR A 191 -5.56 6.66 -0.76
C TYR A 191 -6.30 6.58 0.57
N ALA A 192 -7.47 5.94 0.56
CA ALA A 192 -8.36 5.88 1.71
C ALA A 192 -7.66 5.23 2.93
N PHE A 193 -6.87 4.17 2.72
CA PHE A 193 -6.14 3.52 3.80
C PHE A 193 -5.04 4.41 4.40
N VAL A 194 -4.24 5.08 3.58
CA VAL A 194 -3.20 5.98 4.11
C VAL A 194 -3.82 7.15 4.86
N ASP A 195 -4.80 7.82 4.27
CA ASP A 195 -5.44 9.00 4.87
C ASP A 195 -6.04 8.66 6.25
N ASN A 196 -6.85 7.61 6.33
CA ASN A 196 -7.52 7.22 7.57
C ASN A 196 -6.54 6.76 8.65
N TYR A 197 -5.53 5.96 8.31
CA TYR A 197 -4.54 5.51 9.29
C TYR A 197 -3.58 6.61 9.71
N VAL A 198 -3.26 7.59 8.85
CA VAL A 198 -2.49 8.77 9.25
C VAL A 198 -3.28 9.60 10.27
N LYS A 199 -4.56 9.89 10.00
CA LYS A 199 -5.45 10.58 10.96
C LYS A 199 -5.52 9.83 12.29
N LEU A 200 -5.68 8.51 12.25
CA LEU A 200 -5.70 7.64 13.43
C LEU A 200 -4.38 7.68 14.21
N PHE A 201 -3.23 7.64 13.53
CA PHE A 201 -1.92 7.74 14.16
C PHE A 201 -1.71 9.10 14.83
N MET A 202 -2.24 10.18 14.24
CA MET A 202 -2.21 11.51 14.85
C MET A 202 -3.00 11.55 16.16
N ILE A 203 -4.25 11.08 16.14
CA ILE A 203 -5.13 10.97 17.32
C ILE A 203 -4.44 10.16 18.43
N ASN A 204 -3.97 8.96 18.10
CA ASN A 204 -3.29 8.06 19.04
C ASN A 204 -1.97 8.62 19.61
N SER A 205 -1.39 9.62 18.95
CA SER A 205 -0.18 10.31 19.41
C SER A 205 -0.48 11.51 20.30
N GLY A 206 -1.75 11.78 20.62
CA GLY A 206 -2.15 13.00 21.32
C GLY A 206 -1.87 14.26 20.52
N LYS A 207 -1.79 14.14 19.18
CA LYS A 207 -1.55 15.26 18.26
C LYS A 207 -2.86 15.77 17.66
N ASP A 208 -3.92 15.80 18.46
CA ASP A 208 -5.14 16.54 18.14
C ASP A 208 -4.81 18.04 18.21
N ILE A 209 -4.30 18.56 17.11
CA ILE A 209 -4.34 19.98 16.78
C ILE A 209 -4.87 20.00 15.37
N VAL A 210 -6.13 20.41 15.25
CA VAL A 210 -6.77 21.01 14.08
C VAL A 210 -5.85 21.03 12.86
N ILE A 211 -5.84 19.96 12.08
CA ILE A 211 -5.49 20.12 10.67
C ILE A 211 -6.79 20.57 10.03
N GLU A 212 -6.97 21.89 9.94
CA GLU A 212 -7.64 22.47 8.78
C GLU A 212 -6.92 21.89 7.57
N MET A 213 -7.45 20.78 7.03
CA MET A 213 -7.12 20.41 5.66
C MET A 213 -7.75 21.52 4.85
N ASN A 214 -6.93 22.48 4.40
CA ASN A 214 -7.34 23.64 3.61
C ASN A 214 -8.63 23.36 2.82
N GLU A 215 -9.64 24.19 3.07
CA GLU A 215 -10.89 24.23 2.30
C GLU A 215 -10.65 24.44 0.79
N ASP A 216 -9.42 24.75 0.38
CA ASP A 216 -9.00 24.98 -1.00
C ASP A 216 -9.08 23.75 -1.92
N TYR A 217 -9.25 22.53 -1.41
CA TYR A 217 -9.41 21.34 -2.27
C TYR A 217 -10.87 20.92 -2.51
N ILE A 218 -11.84 21.53 -1.81
CA ILE A 218 -13.28 21.28 -2.03
C ILE A 218 -13.84 22.24 -3.09
N ALA A 219 -13.20 23.40 -3.30
CA ALA A 219 -13.69 24.44 -4.21
C ALA A 219 -13.66 24.08 -5.71
N LEU A 220 -13.14 22.91 -6.11
CA LEU A 220 -13.09 22.48 -7.51
C LEU A 220 -14.17 21.47 -7.93
N ASN A 221 -15.07 21.05 -7.03
CA ASN A 221 -16.11 20.07 -7.38
C ASN A 221 -17.56 20.50 -7.05
N THR A 222 -17.82 21.80 -6.90
CA THR A 222 -19.20 22.31 -6.75
C THR A 222 -19.62 23.31 -7.83
N ASN A 223 -18.91 23.41 -8.94
CA ASN A 223 -19.39 24.14 -10.12
C ASN A 223 -18.97 23.40 -11.40
N ILE A 224 -19.82 22.47 -11.85
CA ILE A 224 -20.29 22.23 -13.24
C ILE A 224 -21.23 21.02 -13.19
#